data_AF-A0A2V6PLJ6-F1
#
_entry.id   AF-A0A2V6PLJ6-F1
#
_cell.length_a   1.000
_cell.length_b   1.000
_cell.length_c   1.000
_cell.angle_alpha   90.00
_cell.angle_beta   90.00
_cell.angle_gamma   90.00
#
_symmetry.space_group_name_H-M   'P 1'
#
loop_
_entity.id
_entity.type
_entity.pdbx_description
1 polymer ?
#
loop_
_entity_poly.entity_id
_entity_poly.type
_entity_poly.pdbx_seq_one_letter_code
_entity_poly.pdbx_strand_id
1 'polypeptide(L)'
;MTRIQLGVVVALVIVLAVAATAMSCGPFLPEAIFARTDRPDPPLDRFAGGTLGIVEPTYGDAYLAVAYRHLSGIGLDRDEQTAVLALWNERQRPADFGEPARRQALARWRDARAIVGGAPAAAVIDVYRKAAPFSVFVNCPDDAFLTAAHTLEDRARVWGAASPDLKAWLAAQDDVFVNCSGGRHIPPAVNGGASSLLRADRTYQIAAAHFYAGEFDDAARLFAEVRDDPSSPWRQIAPYLVARSLVRKATVPAEQPDAAMLARAD
;
A
#
# COMPACT_ATOMS: atom_id res chain seq x y z
N MET A 1 -11.18 -57.50 25.74
CA MET A 1 -11.24 -57.00 24.34
C MET A 1 -10.52 -57.98 23.44
N THR A 2 -11.17 -58.47 22.38
CA THR A 2 -10.51 -59.32 21.37
C THR A 2 -9.58 -58.46 20.51
N ARG A 3 -8.54 -59.05 19.88
CA ARG A 3 -7.57 -58.35 19.01
C ARG A 3 -8.24 -57.47 17.94
N ILE A 4 -9.42 -57.88 17.47
CA ILE A 4 -10.25 -57.15 16.50
C ILE A 4 -10.79 -55.84 17.09
N GLN A 5 -11.30 -55.87 18.34
CA GLN A 5 -11.82 -54.67 19.01
C GLN A 5 -10.72 -53.63 19.27
N LEU A 6 -9.50 -54.09 19.62
CA LEU A 6 -8.37 -53.19 19.81
C LEU A 6 -7.93 -52.56 18.47
N GLY A 7 -7.94 -53.33 17.38
CA GLY A 7 -7.62 -52.82 16.04
C GLY A 7 -8.62 -51.76 15.55
N VAL A 8 -9.92 -51.95 15.80
CA VAL A 8 -10.95 -50.97 15.43
C VAL A 8 -10.80 -49.68 16.23
N VAL A 9 -10.54 -49.76 17.55
CA VAL A 9 -10.33 -48.58 18.40
C VAL A 9 -9.09 -47.79 17.95
N VAL A 10 -7.98 -48.48 17.67
CA VAL A 10 -6.76 -47.83 17.18
C VAL A 10 -6.98 -47.15 15.82
N ALA A 11 -7.68 -47.82 14.89
CA ALA A 11 -8.03 -47.21 13.61
C ALA A 11 -8.92 -45.97 13.77
N LEU A 12 -9.91 -46.01 14.67
CA LEU A 12 -10.80 -44.87 14.94
C LEU A 12 -10.04 -43.68 15.55
N VAL A 13 -9.10 -43.95 16.47
CA VAL A 13 -8.24 -42.92 17.09
C VAL A 13 -7.30 -42.30 16.05
N ILE A 14 -6.73 -43.10 15.14
CA ILE A 14 -5.90 -42.59 14.05
C ILE A 14 -6.72 -41.71 13.09
N VAL A 15 -7.94 -42.12 12.72
CA VAL A 15 -8.83 -41.33 11.85
C VAL A 15 -9.21 -39.99 12.51
N LEU A 16 -9.55 -40.01 13.80
CA LEU A 16 -9.86 -38.79 14.55
C LEU A 16 -8.64 -37.86 14.71
N ALA A 17 -7.46 -38.41 14.93
CA ALA A 17 -6.22 -37.64 15.04
C ALA A 17 -5.80 -37.01 13.71
N VAL A 18 -5.95 -37.71 12.59
CA VAL A 18 -5.62 -37.20 11.24
C VAL A 18 -6.64 -36.14 10.79
N ALA A 19 -7.92 -36.31 11.11
CA ALA A 19 -8.96 -35.32 10.83
C ALA A 19 -8.74 -34.01 11.60
N ALA A 20 -8.24 -34.07 12.84
CA ALA A 20 -7.91 -32.89 13.64
C ALA A 20 -6.73 -32.09 13.09
N THR A 21 -5.79 -32.73 12.39
CA THR A 21 -4.65 -32.05 11.72
C THR A 21 -4.99 -31.50 10.34
N ALA A 22 -6.17 -31.81 9.80
CA ALA A 22 -6.65 -31.34 8.51
C ALA A 22 -7.50 -30.06 8.60
N MET A 23 -7.31 -29.22 9.62
CA MET A 23 -7.90 -27.88 9.66
C MET A 23 -7.14 -26.93 8.73
N SER A 24 -7.16 -27.21 7.43
CA SER A 24 -6.80 -26.22 6.42
C SER A 24 -7.98 -25.25 6.28
N CYS A 25 -7.93 -24.15 7.04
CA CYS A 25 -8.83 -23.00 6.91
C CYS A 25 -10.33 -23.28 7.18
N GLY A 26 -10.67 -23.93 8.29
CA GLY A 26 -12.08 -24.08 8.72
C GLY A 26 -12.29 -25.12 9.82
N PRO A 27 -13.40 -25.04 10.59
CA PRO A 27 -14.72 -24.61 10.11
C PRO A 27 -15.11 -23.15 10.43
N PHE A 28 -15.74 -22.46 9.47
CA PHE A 28 -16.42 -21.17 9.69
C PHE A 28 -17.87 -21.42 10.12
N LEU A 29 -18.11 -21.49 11.43
CA LEU A 29 -19.46 -21.68 11.96
C LEU A 29 -20.17 -20.32 12.05
N PRO A 30 -21.49 -20.25 11.78
CA PRO A 30 -22.25 -19.03 12.00
C PRO A 30 -22.23 -18.63 13.47
N GLU A 31 -21.72 -17.44 13.76
CA GLU A 31 -21.71 -16.85 15.10
C GLU A 31 -22.77 -15.74 15.20
N ALA A 32 -23.50 -15.70 16.32
CA ALA A 32 -24.37 -14.59 16.65
C ALA A 32 -23.53 -13.44 17.23
N ILE A 33 -23.23 -12.44 16.39
CA ILE A 33 -22.46 -11.26 16.81
C ILE A 33 -23.45 -10.17 17.24
N PHE A 34 -23.52 -9.90 18.55
CA PHE A 34 -24.40 -8.88 19.13
C PHE A 34 -23.73 -7.51 19.29
N ALA A 35 -22.40 -7.50 19.39
CA ALA A 35 -21.57 -6.30 19.42
C ALA A 35 -20.27 -6.58 18.66
N ARG A 36 -19.86 -5.64 17.82
CA ARG A 36 -18.66 -5.75 17.00
C ARG A 36 -17.54 -4.98 17.67
N THR A 37 -16.51 -5.70 18.10
CA THR A 37 -15.35 -5.11 18.78
C THR A 37 -14.23 -4.72 17.80
N ASP A 38 -14.39 -5.02 16.51
CA ASP A 38 -13.40 -4.78 15.45
C ASP A 38 -13.66 -3.50 14.63
N ARG A 39 -14.89 -2.96 14.69
CA ARG A 39 -15.33 -1.80 13.91
C ARG A 39 -16.62 -1.20 14.44
N PRO A 40 -16.91 0.08 14.13
CA PRO A 40 -18.19 0.70 14.45
C PRO A 40 -19.37 0.05 13.72
N ASP A 41 -20.55 0.21 14.33
CA ASP A 41 -21.79 -0.25 13.73
C ASP A 41 -22.19 0.60 12.52
N PRO A 42 -22.74 -0.02 11.46
CA PRO A 42 -23.29 0.72 10.33
C PRO A 42 -24.51 1.56 10.75
N PRO A 43 -24.80 2.67 10.03
CA PRO A 43 -24.09 3.13 8.84
C PRO A 43 -22.82 3.93 9.20
N LEU A 44 -21.74 3.67 8.46
CA LEU A 44 -20.39 4.18 8.78
C LEU A 44 -20.23 5.69 8.51
N ASP A 45 -21.13 6.28 7.73
CA ASP A 45 -21.15 7.70 7.41
C ASP A 45 -21.33 8.56 8.66
N ARG A 46 -22.11 8.08 9.64
CA ARG A 46 -22.25 8.73 10.95
C ARG A 46 -20.93 8.76 11.71
N PHE A 47 -20.21 7.65 11.71
CA PHE A 47 -18.90 7.55 12.36
C PHE A 47 -17.86 8.42 11.64
N ALA A 48 -17.82 8.40 10.30
CA ALA A 48 -16.99 9.30 9.50
C ALA A 48 -17.31 10.78 9.77
N GLY A 49 -18.59 11.11 9.99
CA GLY A 49 -19.07 12.43 10.35
C GLY A 49 -18.89 12.84 11.82
N GLY A 50 -18.26 11.99 12.66
CA GLY A 50 -17.92 12.32 14.05
C GLY A 50 -18.95 11.89 15.10
N THR A 51 -20.01 11.19 14.71
CA THR A 51 -20.93 10.53 15.64
C THR A 51 -20.34 9.17 16.03
N LEU A 52 -19.36 9.18 16.95
CA LEU A 52 -18.49 8.02 17.20
C LEU A 52 -19.14 6.90 18.03
N GLY A 53 -20.14 7.20 18.87
CA GLY A 53 -20.72 6.20 19.78
C GLY A 53 -19.71 5.68 20.81
N ILE A 54 -19.67 4.36 21.02
CA ILE A 54 -18.67 3.70 21.87
C ILE A 54 -17.46 3.37 20.99
N VAL A 55 -16.29 3.91 21.33
CA VAL A 55 -15.03 3.60 20.66
C VAL A 55 -14.29 2.56 21.49
N GLU A 56 -14.02 1.41 20.89
CA GLU A 56 -13.25 0.33 21.54
C GLU A 56 -11.78 0.35 21.09
N PRO A 57 -10.81 0.07 21.98
CA PRO A 57 -9.39 -0.01 21.61
C PRO A 57 -9.06 -1.07 20.56
N THR A 58 -9.96 -2.05 20.37
CA THR A 58 -9.81 -3.15 19.42
C THR A 58 -10.32 -2.84 18.03
N TYR A 59 -10.87 -1.64 17.79
CA TYR A 59 -11.26 -1.22 16.45
C TYR A 59 -10.04 -1.18 15.52
N GLY A 60 -10.25 -1.56 14.26
CA GLY A 60 -9.17 -1.46 13.27
C GLY A 60 -8.64 -0.03 13.15
N ASP A 61 -7.32 0.11 12.93
CA ASP A 61 -6.60 1.39 12.96
C ASP A 61 -7.24 2.49 12.09
N ALA A 62 -7.83 2.13 10.96
CA ALA A 62 -8.50 3.09 10.08
C ALA A 62 -9.71 3.76 10.74
N TYR A 63 -10.42 3.08 11.64
CA TYR A 63 -11.50 3.67 12.43
C TYR A 63 -10.94 4.47 13.61
N LEU A 64 -9.93 3.95 14.30
CA LEU A 64 -9.28 4.64 15.42
C LEU A 64 -8.65 5.96 14.99
N ALA A 65 -8.02 6.02 13.82
CA ALA A 65 -7.47 7.25 13.26
C ALA A 65 -8.55 8.32 13.01
N VAL A 66 -9.73 7.92 12.50
CA VAL A 66 -10.86 8.84 12.31
C VAL A 66 -11.44 9.29 13.65
N ALA A 67 -11.60 8.36 14.60
CA ALA A 67 -12.04 8.68 15.96
C ALA A 67 -11.09 9.69 16.62
N TYR A 68 -9.77 9.46 16.52
CA TYR A 68 -8.75 10.36 17.04
C TYR A 68 -8.87 11.77 16.45
N ARG A 69 -9.05 11.91 15.13
CA ARG A 69 -9.21 13.22 14.49
C ARG A 69 -10.42 13.99 15.02
N HIS A 70 -11.55 13.31 15.22
CA HIS A 70 -12.76 13.92 15.80
C HIS A 70 -12.58 14.27 17.28
N LEU A 71 -12.02 13.36 18.08
CA LEU A 71 -11.74 13.59 19.51
C LEU A 71 -10.71 14.70 19.74
N SER A 72 -9.80 14.92 18.78
CA SER A 72 -8.80 16.00 18.80
C SER A 72 -9.33 17.33 18.25
N GLY A 73 -10.60 17.41 17.86
CA GLY A 73 -11.23 18.62 17.35
C GLY A 73 -10.85 19.01 15.90
N ILE A 74 -10.14 18.15 15.17
CA ILE A 74 -9.76 18.38 13.77
C ILE A 74 -10.91 17.96 12.83
N GLY A 75 -11.53 16.82 13.12
CA GLY A 75 -12.56 16.22 12.29
C GLY A 75 -12.09 15.80 10.90
N LEU A 76 -13.06 15.54 10.01
CA LEU A 76 -12.87 15.26 8.59
C LEU A 76 -13.76 16.19 7.76
N ASP A 77 -13.23 16.72 6.65
CA ASP A 77 -14.05 17.39 5.65
C ASP A 77 -14.90 16.41 4.81
N ARG A 78 -15.68 16.90 3.85
CA ARG A 78 -16.58 16.07 3.03
C ARG A 78 -15.85 15.13 2.08
N ASP A 79 -14.72 15.57 1.53
CA ASP A 79 -13.94 14.77 0.59
C ASP A 79 -13.19 13.68 1.36
N GLU A 80 -12.63 14.02 2.52
CA GLU A 80 -12.04 13.06 3.45
C GLU A 80 -13.06 12.03 3.95
N GLN A 81 -14.27 12.45 4.35
CA GLN A 81 -15.36 11.54 4.71
C GLN A 81 -15.69 10.56 3.58
N THR A 82 -15.77 11.07 2.36
CA THR A 82 -16.05 10.25 1.17
C THR A 82 -14.93 9.23 0.93
N ALA A 83 -13.67 9.66 1.05
CA ALA A 83 -12.50 8.80 0.86
C ALA A 83 -12.41 7.69 1.92
N VAL A 84 -12.61 8.00 3.21
CA VAL A 84 -12.56 6.97 4.26
C VAL A 84 -13.71 5.98 4.14
N LEU A 85 -14.91 6.43 3.73
CA LEU A 85 -16.03 5.54 3.48
C LEU A 85 -15.77 4.60 2.32
N ALA A 86 -15.17 5.09 1.23
CA ALA A 86 -14.76 4.25 0.10
C ALA A 86 -13.78 3.15 0.56
N LEU A 87 -12.76 3.52 1.33
CA LEU A 87 -11.79 2.59 1.90
C LEU A 87 -12.44 1.53 2.82
N TRP A 88 -13.30 1.94 3.75
CA TRP A 88 -13.94 1.01 4.68
C TRP A 88 -14.90 0.07 3.96
N ASN A 89 -15.66 0.57 3.00
CA ASN A 89 -16.55 -0.25 2.18
C ASN A 89 -15.76 -1.26 1.34
N GLU A 90 -14.61 -0.86 0.78
CA GLU A 90 -13.72 -1.78 0.06
C GLU A 90 -13.22 -2.91 0.97
N ARG A 91 -12.72 -2.57 2.17
CA ARG A 91 -12.21 -3.56 3.14
C ARG A 91 -13.28 -4.50 3.69
N GLN A 92 -14.54 -4.08 3.68
CA GLN A 92 -15.66 -4.89 4.15
C GLN A 92 -16.26 -5.80 3.08
N ARG A 93 -15.92 -5.58 1.81
CA ARG A 93 -16.31 -6.53 0.76
C ARG A 93 -15.64 -7.88 1.08
N PRO A 94 -16.39 -9.00 0.96
CA PRO A 94 -15.75 -10.31 0.94
C PRO A 94 -14.59 -10.25 -0.04
N ALA A 95 -13.44 -10.82 0.34
CA ALA A 95 -12.30 -10.88 -0.56
C ALA A 95 -12.75 -11.61 -1.84
N ASP A 96 -13.13 -10.85 -2.87
CA ASP A 96 -13.11 -11.36 -4.21
C ASP A 96 -11.65 -11.76 -4.43
N PHE A 97 -11.42 -13.05 -4.63
CA PHE A 97 -10.10 -13.63 -4.90
C PHE A 97 -9.50 -13.15 -6.24
N GLY A 98 -9.81 -11.94 -6.67
CA GLY A 98 -9.23 -11.24 -7.79
C GLY A 98 -9.65 -9.77 -7.80
N GLU A 99 -8.73 -8.86 -7.46
CA GLU A 99 -7.98 -8.12 -8.49
C GLU A 99 -8.74 -7.02 -9.29
N PRO A 100 -9.92 -6.42 -8.96
CA PRO A 100 -10.56 -5.49 -9.90
C PRO A 100 -9.92 -4.09 -9.84
N ALA A 101 -9.76 -3.52 -8.64
CA ALA A 101 -9.17 -2.19 -8.44
C ALA A 101 -7.69 -2.16 -8.86
N ARG A 102 -6.90 -3.15 -8.42
CA ARG A 102 -5.48 -3.27 -8.81
C ARG A 102 -5.28 -3.41 -10.31
N ARG A 103 -6.08 -4.26 -10.98
CA ARG A 103 -6.05 -4.36 -12.45
C ARG A 103 -6.40 -3.04 -13.11
N GLN A 104 -7.35 -2.28 -12.55
CA GLN A 104 -7.70 -0.96 -13.06
C GLN A 104 -6.55 0.05 -12.90
N ALA A 105 -5.87 0.07 -11.75
CA ALA A 105 -4.74 0.98 -11.51
C ALA A 105 -3.55 0.66 -12.44
N LEU A 106 -3.20 -0.61 -12.60
CA LEU A 106 -2.17 -1.06 -13.55
C LEU A 106 -2.58 -0.77 -15.00
N ALA A 107 -3.83 -1.02 -15.38
CA ALA A 107 -4.33 -0.68 -16.71
C ALA A 107 -4.24 0.83 -16.96
N ARG A 108 -4.63 1.66 -15.99
CA ARG A 108 -4.55 3.12 -16.09
C ARG A 108 -3.12 3.60 -16.30
N TRP A 109 -2.15 3.02 -15.60
CA TRP A 109 -0.73 3.30 -15.83
C TRP A 109 -0.29 2.88 -17.23
N ARG A 110 -0.64 1.67 -17.67
CA ARG A 110 -0.31 1.18 -19.01
C ARG A 110 -0.88 2.06 -20.12
N ASP A 111 -2.11 2.52 -19.98
CA ASP A 111 -2.78 3.38 -20.96
C ASP A 111 -2.17 4.77 -20.99
N ALA A 112 -1.84 5.37 -19.84
CA ALA A 112 -1.21 6.68 -19.77
C ALA A 112 0.15 6.72 -20.50
N ARG A 113 0.92 5.61 -20.48
CA ARG A 113 2.20 5.50 -21.20
C ARG A 113 2.06 5.71 -22.71
N ALA A 114 0.88 5.42 -23.29
CA ALA A 114 0.64 5.59 -24.73
C ALA A 114 0.68 7.06 -25.18
N ILE A 115 0.59 8.02 -24.25
CA ILE A 115 0.74 9.45 -24.56
C ILE A 115 2.16 9.78 -25.02
N VAL A 116 3.16 9.04 -24.54
CA VAL A 116 4.57 9.32 -24.86
C VAL A 116 4.94 8.68 -26.20
N GLY A 117 5.29 9.51 -27.17
CA GLY A 117 5.61 9.05 -28.53
C GLY A 117 6.81 8.10 -28.55
N GLY A 118 6.58 6.85 -28.95
CA GLY A 118 7.61 5.81 -29.01
C GLY A 118 7.93 5.16 -27.66
N ALA A 119 7.02 5.23 -26.67
CA ALA A 119 7.18 4.54 -25.40
C ALA A 119 7.37 3.02 -25.61
N PRO A 120 8.29 2.39 -24.86
CA PRO A 120 8.44 0.94 -24.90
C PRO A 120 7.19 0.25 -24.35
N ALA A 121 6.99 -1.01 -24.72
CA ALA A 121 5.92 -1.84 -24.15
C ALA A 121 6.01 -1.85 -22.61
N ALA A 122 4.86 -1.83 -21.94
CA ALA A 122 4.83 -1.86 -20.47
C ALA A 122 5.31 -3.23 -19.99
N ALA A 123 6.23 -3.22 -19.03
CA ALA A 123 6.61 -4.44 -18.33
C ALA A 123 5.41 -5.00 -17.55
N VAL A 124 5.41 -6.32 -17.34
CA VAL A 124 4.51 -6.93 -16.36
C VAL A 124 5.07 -6.60 -14.98
N ILE A 125 4.27 -5.91 -14.16
CA ILE A 125 4.67 -5.47 -12.83
C ILE A 125 4.00 -6.40 -11.81
N ASP A 126 4.83 -7.14 -11.08
CA ASP A 126 4.38 -7.80 -9.86
C ASP A 126 4.49 -6.79 -8.70
N VAL A 127 3.35 -6.51 -8.07
CA VAL A 127 3.23 -5.51 -7.01
C VAL A 127 3.69 -6.03 -5.65
N TYR A 128 3.89 -7.35 -5.53
CA TYR A 128 4.23 -8.00 -4.29
C TYR A 128 5.72 -8.18 -4.15
N ARG A 129 6.22 -7.96 -2.93
CA ARG A 129 7.60 -8.28 -2.55
C ARG A 129 7.62 -9.28 -1.42
N LYS A 130 8.61 -10.17 -1.45
CA LYS A 130 8.86 -11.13 -0.37
C LYS A 130 9.38 -10.40 0.87
N ALA A 131 8.72 -10.59 2.01
CA ALA A 131 9.22 -10.15 3.33
C ALA A 131 10.05 -11.25 4.01
N ALA A 132 9.60 -12.49 3.94
CA ALA A 132 10.23 -13.67 4.57
C ALA A 132 9.88 -14.94 3.76
N PRO A 133 10.44 -16.14 4.07
CA PRO A 133 9.95 -17.39 3.50
C PRO A 133 8.43 -17.51 3.66
N PHE A 134 7.72 -17.76 2.55
CA PHE A 134 6.25 -17.87 2.51
C PHE A 134 5.47 -16.60 2.93
N SER A 135 6.11 -15.44 3.06
CA SER A 135 5.46 -14.17 3.38
C SER A 135 5.75 -13.12 2.32
N VAL A 136 4.68 -12.54 1.76
CA VAL A 136 4.72 -11.45 0.79
C VAL A 136 3.85 -10.29 1.27
N PHE A 137 4.16 -9.09 0.79
CA PHE A 137 3.36 -7.91 1.04
C PHE A 137 3.20 -7.08 -0.23
N VAL A 138 2.12 -6.30 -0.32
CA VAL A 138 1.96 -5.32 -1.40
C VAL A 138 3.01 -4.23 -1.20
N ASN A 139 4.00 -4.18 -2.09
CA ASN A 139 5.07 -3.19 -2.06
C ASN A 139 4.63 -1.92 -2.81
N CYS A 140 4.14 -2.10 -4.04
CA CYS A 140 3.60 -1.03 -4.88
C CYS A 140 2.06 -1.02 -4.84
N PRO A 141 1.42 -0.11 -4.08
CA PRO A 141 -0.04 -0.03 -4.00
C PRO A 141 -0.64 0.62 -5.25
N ASP A 142 -1.95 0.45 -5.43
CA ASP A 142 -2.74 0.96 -6.56
C ASP A 142 -2.52 2.47 -6.79
N ASP A 143 -2.51 3.26 -5.71
CA ASP A 143 -2.29 4.71 -5.76
C ASP A 143 -0.94 5.11 -6.37
N ALA A 144 0.08 4.26 -6.29
CA ALA A 144 1.37 4.53 -6.92
C ALA A 144 1.23 4.60 -8.44
N PHE A 145 0.44 3.70 -9.03
CA PHE A 145 0.17 3.66 -10.46
C PHE A 145 -0.77 4.78 -10.90
N LEU A 146 -1.80 5.09 -10.11
CA LEU A 146 -2.71 6.19 -10.39
C LEU A 146 -1.98 7.55 -10.33
N THR A 147 -1.16 7.75 -9.30
CA THR A 147 -0.33 8.97 -9.16
C THR A 147 0.65 9.11 -10.31
N ALA A 148 1.32 8.02 -10.71
CA ALA A 148 2.23 8.02 -11.85
C ALA A 148 1.50 8.34 -13.17
N ALA A 149 0.32 7.75 -13.41
CA ALA A 149 -0.49 8.04 -14.59
C ALA A 149 -0.91 9.50 -14.65
N HIS A 150 -1.47 10.03 -13.55
CA HIS A 150 -1.88 11.43 -13.46
C HIS A 150 -0.70 12.38 -13.67
N THR A 151 0.44 12.09 -13.04
CA THR A 151 1.64 12.90 -13.20
C THR A 151 2.14 12.87 -14.64
N LEU A 152 2.17 11.70 -15.29
CA LEU A 152 2.58 11.59 -16.69
C LEU A 152 1.69 12.44 -17.61
N GLU A 153 0.38 12.42 -17.38
CA GLU A 153 -0.59 13.23 -18.11
C GLU A 153 -0.37 14.73 -17.88
N ASP A 154 -0.14 15.14 -16.63
CA ASP A 154 0.18 16.52 -16.27
C ASP A 154 1.45 17.00 -16.95
N ARG A 155 2.52 16.19 -16.89
CA ARG A 155 3.81 16.50 -17.52
C ARG A 155 3.72 16.51 -19.04
N ALA A 156 2.88 15.65 -19.63
CA ALA A 156 2.63 15.67 -21.06
C ALA A 156 1.95 16.97 -21.52
N ARG A 157 1.07 17.56 -20.70
CA ARG A 157 0.48 18.87 -20.98
C ARG A 157 1.49 20.02 -20.86
N VAL A 158 2.49 19.89 -19.99
CA VAL A 158 3.53 20.92 -19.78
C VAL A 158 4.63 20.87 -20.83
N TRP A 159 5.20 19.68 -21.11
CA TRP A 159 6.35 19.55 -22.01
C TRP A 159 5.97 19.10 -23.43
N GLY A 160 4.80 18.49 -23.60
CA GLY A 160 4.39 17.86 -24.84
C GLY A 160 4.81 16.39 -24.94
N ALA A 161 3.98 15.60 -25.61
CA ALA A 161 4.07 14.14 -25.76
C ALA A 161 5.40 13.60 -26.33
N ALA A 162 6.10 14.39 -27.14
CA ALA A 162 7.35 13.99 -27.80
C ALA A 162 8.61 14.55 -27.12
N SER A 163 8.47 15.33 -26.05
CA SER A 163 9.59 16.03 -25.42
C SER A 163 10.63 15.07 -24.82
N PRO A 164 11.93 15.43 -24.86
CA PRO A 164 12.97 14.67 -24.17
C PRO A 164 12.72 14.52 -22.67
N ASP A 165 12.19 15.58 -22.03
CA ASP A 165 11.92 15.57 -20.59
C ASP A 165 10.83 14.57 -20.21
N LEU A 166 9.74 14.48 -20.97
CA LEU A 166 8.68 13.51 -20.72
C LEU A 166 9.15 12.07 -20.92
N LYS A 167 9.96 11.82 -21.95
CA LYS A 167 10.57 10.50 -22.18
C LYS A 167 11.52 10.10 -21.05
N ALA A 168 12.34 11.05 -20.58
CA ALA A 168 13.24 10.84 -19.46
C ALA A 168 12.48 10.58 -18.15
N TRP A 169 11.39 11.31 -17.91
CA TRP A 169 10.51 11.08 -16.77
C TRP A 169 9.89 9.69 -16.79
N LEU A 170 9.35 9.26 -17.94
CA LEU A 170 8.74 7.94 -18.10
C LEU A 170 9.75 6.82 -17.84
N ALA A 171 10.94 6.91 -18.44
CA ALA A 171 11.99 5.90 -18.27
C ALA A 171 12.36 5.71 -16.79
N ALA A 172 12.45 6.79 -16.02
CA ALA A 172 12.72 6.69 -14.59
C ALA A 172 11.55 6.14 -13.79
N GLN A 173 10.31 6.47 -14.16
CA GLN A 173 9.15 5.89 -13.50
C GLN A 173 9.07 4.38 -13.73
N ASP A 174 9.42 3.93 -14.93
CA ASP A 174 9.55 2.50 -15.22
C ASP A 174 10.64 1.85 -14.34
N ASP A 175 11.81 2.49 -14.19
CA ASP A 175 12.87 2.03 -13.26
C ASP A 175 12.39 1.96 -11.81
N VAL A 176 11.61 2.94 -11.33
CA VAL A 176 11.01 2.89 -9.98
C VAL A 176 10.18 1.61 -9.82
N PHE A 177 9.32 1.30 -10.79
CA PHE A 177 8.42 0.15 -10.70
C PHE A 177 9.09 -1.21 -10.91
N VAL A 178 10.29 -1.27 -11.50
CA VAL A 178 11.08 -2.52 -11.51
C VAL A 178 11.36 -3.01 -10.08
N ASN A 179 11.49 -2.10 -9.11
CA ASN A 179 11.74 -2.46 -7.71
C ASN A 179 10.52 -3.08 -6.99
N CYS A 180 9.34 -3.11 -7.60
CA CYS A 180 8.12 -3.55 -6.92
C CYS A 180 8.23 -4.98 -6.37
N SER A 181 8.80 -5.91 -7.13
CA SER A 181 8.92 -7.32 -6.73
C SER A 181 10.30 -7.73 -6.23
N GLY A 182 11.30 -6.85 -6.33
CA GLY A 182 12.65 -7.07 -5.81
C GLY A 182 13.72 -6.37 -6.62
N GLY A 183 14.98 -6.68 -6.31
CA GLY A 183 16.14 -6.04 -6.96
C GLY A 183 16.38 -4.61 -6.47
N ARG A 184 17.24 -3.90 -7.20
CA ARG A 184 17.62 -2.52 -6.92
C ARG A 184 17.91 -1.79 -8.23
N HIS A 185 16.99 -0.91 -8.62
CA HIS A 185 17.02 -0.11 -9.83
C HIS A 185 16.75 1.34 -9.46
N ILE A 186 17.82 2.14 -9.33
CA ILE A 186 17.71 3.55 -8.99
C ILE A 186 17.90 4.37 -10.27
N PRO A 187 16.91 5.17 -10.69
CA PRO A 187 17.06 6.03 -11.86
C PRO A 187 18.24 6.98 -11.68
N PRO A 188 19.04 7.25 -12.73
CA PRO A 188 20.16 8.19 -12.62
C PRO A 188 19.66 9.61 -12.37
N ALA A 189 20.48 10.45 -11.73
CA ALA A 189 20.21 11.88 -11.67
C ALA A 189 20.13 12.47 -13.09
N VAL A 190 19.33 13.54 -13.25
CA VAL A 190 19.20 14.22 -14.55
C VAL A 190 20.32 15.25 -14.75
N ASN A 191 20.72 15.42 -16.00
CA ASN A 191 21.80 16.31 -16.41
C ASN A 191 21.40 17.79 -16.23
N GLY A 192 22.37 18.71 -16.22
CA GLY A 192 22.12 20.15 -16.03
C GLY A 192 21.18 20.81 -17.06
N GLY A 193 21.00 20.21 -18.24
CA GLY A 193 20.09 20.70 -19.28
C GLY A 193 18.61 20.36 -19.09
N ALA A 194 18.25 19.54 -18.10
CA ALA A 194 16.85 19.19 -17.80
C ALA A 194 16.05 20.41 -17.30
N SER A 195 14.73 20.41 -17.46
CA SER A 195 13.89 21.42 -16.81
C SER A 195 13.97 21.33 -15.28
N SER A 196 13.67 22.44 -14.59
CA SER A 196 13.57 22.46 -13.13
C SER A 196 12.54 21.46 -12.61
N LEU A 197 11.40 21.36 -13.32
CA LEU A 197 10.34 20.42 -12.98
C LEU A 197 10.81 18.96 -13.11
N LEU A 198 11.55 18.61 -14.17
CA LEU A 198 12.11 17.26 -14.32
C LEU A 198 13.14 16.94 -13.23
N ARG A 199 13.94 17.92 -12.80
CA ARG A 199 14.86 17.74 -11.65
C ARG A 199 14.09 17.41 -10.38
N ALA A 200 13.03 18.17 -10.07
CA ALA A 200 12.23 17.93 -8.88
C ALA A 200 11.52 16.57 -8.92
N ASP A 201 10.95 16.20 -10.08
CA ASP A 201 10.35 14.89 -10.28
C ASP A 201 11.39 13.77 -10.17
N ARG A 202 12.61 13.97 -10.67
CA ARG A 202 13.68 12.97 -10.56
C ARG A 202 14.07 12.73 -9.12
N THR A 203 14.20 13.77 -8.29
CA THR A 203 14.50 13.61 -6.86
C THR A 203 13.43 12.75 -6.18
N TYR A 204 12.16 13.02 -6.47
CA TYR A 204 11.05 12.21 -5.99
C TYR A 204 11.12 10.75 -6.48
N GLN A 205 11.39 10.53 -7.78
CA GLN A 205 11.51 9.19 -8.36
C GLN A 205 12.68 8.40 -7.75
N ILE A 206 13.82 9.04 -7.49
CA ILE A 206 14.96 8.41 -6.81
C ILE A 206 14.57 8.01 -5.39
N ALA A 207 13.94 8.90 -4.62
CA ALA A 207 13.45 8.59 -3.27
C ALA A 207 12.45 7.40 -3.28
N ALA A 208 11.51 7.39 -4.23
CA ALA A 208 10.56 6.30 -4.40
C ALA A 208 11.23 4.98 -4.82
N ALA A 209 12.26 5.02 -5.67
CA ALA A 209 13.04 3.85 -6.05
C ALA A 209 13.73 3.22 -4.84
N HIS A 210 14.39 4.03 -4.00
CA HIS A 210 14.99 3.56 -2.74
C HIS A 210 13.93 2.94 -1.82
N PHE A 211 12.75 3.57 -1.71
CA PHE A 211 11.65 3.04 -0.90
C PHE A 211 11.22 1.65 -1.37
N TYR A 212 10.91 1.48 -2.66
CA TYR A 212 10.47 0.18 -3.19
C TYR A 212 11.60 -0.86 -3.21
N ALA A 213 12.86 -0.44 -3.34
CA ALA A 213 14.05 -1.28 -3.17
C ALA A 213 14.30 -1.70 -1.71
N GLY A 214 13.59 -1.13 -0.73
CA GLY A 214 13.71 -1.45 0.70
C GLY A 214 14.85 -0.72 1.40
N GLU A 215 15.43 0.29 0.74
CA GLU A 215 16.47 1.16 1.28
C GLU A 215 15.79 2.32 2.03
N PHE A 216 15.08 1.98 3.11
CA PHE A 216 14.15 2.91 3.77
C PHE A 216 14.83 4.11 4.42
N ASP A 217 16.09 3.98 4.86
CA ASP A 217 16.85 5.12 5.40
C ASP A 217 17.17 6.16 4.31
N ASP A 218 17.60 5.69 3.14
CA ASP A 218 17.85 6.57 1.99
C ASP A 218 16.56 7.20 1.47
N ALA A 219 15.48 6.41 1.40
CA ALA A 219 14.17 6.90 1.02
C ALA A 219 13.70 8.01 1.97
N ALA A 220 13.76 7.79 3.29
CA ALA A 220 13.35 8.77 4.29
C ALA A 220 14.17 10.07 4.17
N ARG A 221 15.49 9.96 4.02
CA ARG A 221 16.37 11.13 3.83
C ARG A 221 16.00 11.90 2.56
N LEU A 222 15.86 11.22 1.43
CA LEU A 222 15.56 11.87 0.15
C LEU A 222 14.15 12.47 0.11
N PHE A 223 13.16 11.81 0.71
CA PHE A 223 11.84 12.43 0.87
C PHE A 223 11.89 13.65 1.80
N ALA A 224 12.75 13.67 2.83
CA ALA A 224 12.96 14.88 3.63
C ALA A 224 13.58 16.02 2.80
N GLU A 225 14.50 15.73 1.89
CA GLU A 225 15.02 16.73 0.94
C GLU A 225 13.91 17.26 0.01
N VAL A 226 13.02 16.39 -0.49
CA VAL A 226 11.85 16.79 -1.30
C VAL A 226 10.88 17.67 -0.50
N ARG A 227 10.70 17.40 0.79
CA ARG A 227 9.88 18.23 1.71
C ARG A 227 10.51 19.62 1.89
N ASP A 228 11.82 19.68 1.96
CA ASP A 228 12.55 20.92 2.26
C ASP A 228 12.79 21.77 1.00
N ASP A 229 12.60 21.21 -0.20
CA ASP A 229 12.64 21.93 -1.48
C ASP A 229 11.31 22.66 -1.78
N PRO A 230 11.25 24.00 -1.68
CA PRO A 230 10.03 24.78 -1.94
C PRO A 230 9.61 24.76 -3.41
N SER A 231 10.48 24.36 -4.34
CA SER A 231 10.19 24.27 -5.76
C SER A 231 9.62 22.91 -6.16
N SER A 232 9.65 21.93 -5.26
CA SER A 232 9.17 20.59 -5.55
C SER A 232 7.64 20.51 -5.52
N PRO A 233 6.98 20.01 -6.59
CA PRO A 233 5.54 19.77 -6.56
C PRO A 233 5.16 18.63 -5.59
N TRP A 234 6.13 17.81 -5.17
CA TRP A 234 5.94 16.69 -4.26
C TRP A 234 6.08 17.08 -2.78
N ARG A 235 6.43 18.33 -2.51
CA ARG A 235 6.70 18.83 -1.16
C ARG A 235 5.57 18.54 -0.16
N GLN A 236 4.32 18.66 -0.59
CA GLN A 236 3.16 18.47 0.30
C GLN A 236 2.99 17.02 0.77
N ILE A 237 3.28 16.04 -0.09
CA ILE A 237 3.14 14.61 0.25
C ILE A 237 4.41 14.03 0.87
N ALA A 238 5.55 14.71 0.75
CA ALA A 238 6.84 14.24 1.20
C ALA A 238 6.91 13.89 2.72
N PRO A 239 6.32 14.66 3.66
CA PRO A 239 6.28 14.27 5.08
C PRO A 239 5.64 12.90 5.30
N TYR A 240 4.52 12.63 4.61
CA TYR A 240 3.87 11.33 4.66
C TYR A 240 4.78 10.21 4.14
N LEU A 241 5.56 10.47 3.10
CA LEU A 241 6.48 9.49 2.53
C LEU A 241 7.70 9.22 3.42
N VAL A 242 8.17 10.23 4.18
CA VAL A 242 9.15 10.03 5.25
C VAL A 242 8.60 9.08 6.31
N ALA A 243 7.42 9.38 6.86
CA ALA A 243 6.76 8.54 7.87
C ALA A 243 6.52 7.12 7.34
N ARG A 244 6.01 6.98 6.11
CA ARG A 244 5.80 5.68 5.44
C ARG A 244 7.10 4.88 5.32
N SER A 245 8.23 5.54 5.06
CA SER A 245 9.55 4.89 4.97
C SER A 245 9.97 4.31 6.32
N LEU A 246 9.80 5.07 7.39
CA LEU A 246 10.09 4.63 8.76
C LEU A 246 9.16 3.49 9.20
N VAL A 247 7.86 3.60 8.93
CA VAL A 247 6.89 2.54 9.23
C VAL A 247 7.23 1.26 8.47
N ARG A 248 7.62 1.34 7.19
CA ARG A 248 8.04 0.16 6.43
C ARG A 248 9.31 -0.47 6.98
N LYS A 249 10.28 0.34 7.39
CA LYS A 249 11.49 -0.15 8.06
C LYS A 249 11.16 -0.87 9.37
N ALA A 250 10.21 -0.37 10.13
CA ALA A 250 9.79 -0.97 11.39
C ALA A 250 8.97 -2.27 11.22
N THR A 251 8.30 -2.44 10.07
CA THR A 251 7.32 -3.52 9.83
C THR A 251 7.80 -4.61 8.86
N VAL A 252 8.85 -4.36 8.07
CA VAL A 252 9.45 -5.31 7.14
C VAL A 252 10.94 -5.45 7.51
N PRO A 253 11.43 -6.61 7.99
CA PRO A 253 10.99 -7.99 7.71
C PRO A 253 10.48 -8.77 8.95
N ALA A 254 10.01 -8.06 9.97
CA ALA A 254 9.94 -8.62 11.31
C ALA A 254 8.70 -9.50 11.58
N GLU A 255 8.89 -10.58 12.36
CA GLU A 255 7.78 -11.31 13.02
C GLU A 255 7.00 -10.40 13.99
N GLN A 256 7.63 -9.31 14.48
CA GLN A 256 7.00 -8.27 15.30
C GLN A 256 7.57 -6.88 14.97
N PRO A 257 6.74 -5.83 14.83
CA PRO A 257 7.19 -4.49 14.48
C PRO A 257 8.06 -3.83 15.58
N ASP A 258 9.06 -3.05 15.17
CA ASP A 258 9.91 -2.27 16.10
C ASP A 258 9.15 -1.03 16.62
N ALA A 259 8.63 -1.13 17.85
CA ALA A 259 7.86 -0.06 18.50
C ALA A 259 8.66 1.25 18.70
N ALA A 260 9.97 1.16 18.96
CA ALA A 260 10.81 2.35 19.15
C ALA A 260 11.03 3.07 17.82
N MET A 261 11.08 2.34 16.71
CA MET A 261 11.18 2.91 15.37
C MET A 261 9.84 3.51 14.90
N LEU A 262 8.71 2.90 15.26
CA LEU A 262 7.38 3.45 14.95
C LEU A 262 7.18 4.84 15.58
N ALA A 263 7.62 5.03 16.82
CA ALA A 263 7.54 6.33 17.50
C ALA A 263 8.36 7.46 16.82
N ARG A 264 9.23 7.13 15.86
CA ARG A 264 9.98 8.14 15.07
C ARG A 264 9.23 8.59 13.82
N ALA A 265 8.11 7.95 13.49
CA ALA A 265 7.27 8.27 12.34
C ALA A 265 6.15 9.28 12.66
N ASP A 266 5.94 9.59 13.94
CA ASP A 266 5.05 10.65 14.45
C ASP A 266 5.70 12.05 14.33
#